data_AF-A0A7J4AZY5-F1
#
_entry.id   AF-A0A7J4AZY5-F1
#
_cell.length_a   1.000
_cell.length_b   1.000
_cell.length_c   1.000
_cell.angle_alpha   90.00
_cell.angle_beta   90.00
_cell.angle_gamma   90.00
#
_symmetry.space_group_name_H-M   'P 1'
#
loop_
_entity.id
_entity.type
_entity.pdbx_description
1 polymer ?
#
loop_
_entity_poly.entity_id
_entity_poly.type
_entity_poly.pdbx_seq_one_letter_code
_entity_poly.pdbx_strand_id
1 'polypeptide(L)'
;MSGNFSEEELMEIALKGYSEKLEPKSLKGYSPNVFDYIRRCENNDEAFQIIDFLVSRGELPEKVAKVVKRMIMEKGLRFYGPKKEVGYYVEKYILEED
;
A
#
# COMPACT_ATOMS: atom_id res chain seq x y z
N MET A 1 -16.25 -0.98 9.43
CA MET A 1 -14.97 -1.58 9.85
C MET A 1 -13.95 -1.22 8.78
N SER A 2 -12.95 -0.45 9.18
CA SER A 2 -11.85 -0.01 8.35
C SER A 2 -10.95 -1.20 8.02
N GLY A 3 -10.58 -1.31 6.75
CA GLY A 3 -10.01 -2.51 6.16
C GLY A 3 -8.61 -2.85 6.67
N ASN A 4 -8.56 -3.69 7.70
CA ASN A 4 -7.38 -4.47 7.98
C ASN A 4 -7.44 -5.70 7.08
N PHE A 5 -6.63 -5.71 6.02
CA PHE A 5 -6.45 -6.90 5.21
C PHE A 5 -5.91 -8.03 6.08
N SER A 6 -6.44 -9.24 5.89
CA SER A 6 -5.84 -10.43 6.48
C SER A 6 -4.44 -10.67 5.89
N GLU A 7 -3.63 -11.47 6.58
CA GLU A 7 -2.31 -11.87 6.07
C GLU A 7 -2.39 -12.59 4.71
N GLU A 8 -3.49 -13.31 4.45
CA GLU A 8 -3.77 -13.99 3.18
C GLU A 8 -4.08 -12.98 2.07
N GLU A 9 -4.90 -11.96 2.36
CA GLU A 9 -5.21 -10.89 1.40
C GLU A 9 -3.98 -10.05 1.08
N LEU A 10 -3.17 -9.73 2.10
CA LEU A 10 -1.90 -9.03 1.90
C LEU A 10 -0.95 -9.85 1.02
N MET A 11 -0.87 -11.16 1.23
CA MET A 11 -0.05 -12.05 0.40
C MET A 11 -0.58 -12.14 -1.03
N GLU A 12 -1.90 -12.22 -1.22
CA GLU A 12 -2.53 -12.20 -2.55
C GLU A 12 -2.17 -10.93 -3.31
N ILE A 13 -2.36 -9.76 -2.68
CA ILE A 13 -2.05 -8.47 -3.28
C ILE A 13 -0.54 -8.35 -3.54
N ALA A 14 0.30 -8.79 -2.60
CA ALA A 14 1.75 -8.77 -2.77
C ALA A 14 2.18 -9.48 -4.06
N LEU A 15 1.57 -10.63 -4.39
CA LEU A 15 1.88 -11.41 -5.58
C LEU A 15 1.19 -10.92 -6.86
N LYS A 16 -0.06 -10.46 -6.77
CA LYS A 16 -0.87 -10.07 -7.94
C LYS A 16 -0.71 -8.60 -8.34
N GLY A 17 -0.23 -7.76 -7.44
CA GLY A 17 -0.04 -6.33 -7.68
C GLY A 17 -1.30 -5.51 -7.44
N TYR A 18 -1.46 -4.43 -8.20
CA TYR A 18 -2.58 -3.50 -8.04
C TYR A 18 -3.95 -4.20 -8.15
N SER A 19 -4.89 -3.76 -7.30
CA SER A 19 -6.28 -4.13 -7.33
C SER A 19 -7.13 -2.93 -6.89
N GLU A 20 -8.33 -2.78 -7.45
CA GLU A 20 -9.30 -1.78 -6.99
C GLU A 20 -9.61 -1.89 -5.49
N LYS A 21 -9.42 -3.08 -4.90
CA LYS A 21 -9.54 -3.29 -3.45
C LYS A 21 -8.61 -2.40 -2.61
N LEU A 22 -7.51 -1.92 -3.19
CA LEU A 22 -6.57 -1.00 -2.53
C LEU A 22 -7.09 0.43 -2.45
N GLU A 23 -8.13 0.78 -3.20
CA GLU A 23 -8.74 2.09 -3.13
C GLU A 23 -9.88 2.07 -2.09
N PRO A 24 -9.84 2.93 -1.06
CA PRO A 24 -10.97 3.05 -0.17
C PRO A 24 -12.19 3.60 -0.92
N LYS A 25 -13.40 3.24 -0.49
CA LYS A 25 -14.63 3.88 -0.98
C LYS A 25 -14.88 5.26 -0.35
N SER A 26 -14.38 5.47 0.87
CA SER A 26 -14.46 6.72 1.62
C SER A 26 -13.30 6.76 2.63
N LEU A 27 -12.86 7.96 3.00
CA LEU A 27 -11.82 8.15 4.01
C LEU A 27 -12.34 7.97 5.45
N LYS A 28 -13.66 7.89 5.66
CA LYS A 28 -14.24 7.75 7.01
C LYS A 28 -13.78 6.45 7.68
N GLY A 29 -12.88 6.59 8.66
CA GLY A 29 -12.26 5.49 9.38
C GLY A 29 -11.17 4.74 8.59
N TYR A 30 -10.85 5.14 7.37
CA TYR A 30 -9.86 4.43 6.55
C TYR A 30 -8.45 4.52 7.15
N SER A 31 -7.76 3.39 7.20
CA SER A 31 -6.36 3.28 7.59
C SER A 31 -5.53 2.85 6.38
N PRO A 32 -4.51 3.61 5.95
CA PRO A 32 -3.61 3.20 4.89
C PRO A 32 -2.88 1.90 5.24
N ASN A 33 -2.67 1.04 4.25
CA ASN A 33 -1.87 -0.18 4.37
C ASN A 33 -0.49 -0.02 3.70
N VAL A 34 0.34 -1.06 3.76
CA VAL A 34 1.69 -1.08 3.17
C VAL A 34 1.72 -0.62 1.70
N PHE A 35 0.74 -1.00 0.87
CA PHE A 35 0.70 -0.65 -0.55
C PHE A 35 0.35 0.82 -0.77
N ASP A 36 -0.44 1.44 0.12
CA ASP A 36 -0.71 2.87 0.08
C ASP A 36 0.53 3.71 0.35
N TYR A 37 1.41 3.22 1.22
CA TYR A 37 2.69 3.86 1.50
C TYR A 37 3.69 3.63 0.36
N ILE A 38 3.78 2.40 -0.17
CA ILE A 38 4.66 2.07 -1.31
C ILE A 38 4.32 2.93 -2.53
N ARG A 39 3.03 3.17 -2.80
CA ARG A 39 2.59 4.00 -3.93
C ARG A 39 2.94 5.48 -3.77
N ARG A 40 3.43 5.93 -2.62
CA ARG A 40 3.99 7.27 -2.42
C ARG A 40 5.49 7.34 -2.64
N CYS A 41 6.17 6.20 -2.65
CA CYS A 41 7.61 6.14 -2.79
C CYS A 41 8.03 6.44 -4.24
N GLU A 42 9.19 7.10 -4.35
CA GLU A 42 9.86 7.38 -5.62
C GLU A 42 10.80 6.24 -6.01
N ASN A 43 11.42 5.59 -5.02
CA ASN A 43 12.44 4.58 -5.22
C ASN A 43 12.30 3.39 -4.24
N ASN A 44 13.05 2.32 -4.53
CA ASN A 44 12.98 1.08 -3.77
C ASN A 44 13.48 1.24 -2.32
N ASP A 45 14.45 2.12 -2.08
CA ASP A 45 15.04 2.30 -0.74
C ASP A 45 14.01 2.90 0.22
N GLU A 46 13.27 3.92 -0.21
CA GLU A 46 12.13 4.49 0.54
C GLU A 46 11.09 3.41 0.86
N ALA A 47 10.71 2.61 -0.14
CA ALA A 47 9.73 1.55 0.04
C ALA A 47 10.23 0.48 1.04
N PHE A 48 11.51 0.12 1.00
CA PHE A 48 12.08 -0.87 1.91
C PHE A 48 12.16 -0.36 3.35
N GLN A 49 12.50 0.91 3.55
CA GLN A 49 12.48 1.53 4.88
C GLN A 49 11.07 1.53 5.49
N ILE A 50 10.05 1.85 4.70
CA ILE A 50 8.66 1.78 5.14
C ILE A 50 8.27 0.35 5.50
N ILE A 51 8.60 -0.62 4.65
CA ILE A 51 8.30 -2.04 4.89
C ILE A 51 8.95 -2.51 6.20
N ASP A 52 10.23 -2.20 6.43
CA ASP A 52 10.93 -2.59 7.65
C ASP A 52 10.38 -1.89 8.89
N PHE A 53 10.01 -0.62 8.76
CA PHE A 53 9.33 0.11 9.83
C PHE A 53 8.02 -0.57 10.24
N LEU A 54 7.16 -0.93 9.28
CA LEU A 54 5.89 -1.61 9.55
C LEU A 54 6.10 -3.00 10.17
N VAL A 55 7.11 -3.75 9.72
CA VAL A 55 7.48 -5.04 10.33
C VAL A 55 7.93 -4.85 11.79
N SER A 56 8.77 -3.85 12.06
CA SER A 56 9.27 -3.57 13.42
C SER A 56 8.16 -3.22 14.42
N ARG A 57 7.04 -2.68 13.89
CA ARG A 57 5.83 -2.31 14.64
C ARG A 57 4.84 -3.46 14.80
N GLY A 58 5.05 -4.60 14.13
CA GLY A 58 4.09 -5.69 14.04
C GLY A 58 2.87 -5.38 13.17
N GLU A 59 2.93 -4.33 12.35
CA GLU A 59 1.85 -3.86 11.47
C GLU A 59 1.88 -4.57 10.10
N LEU A 60 2.97 -5.27 9.79
CA LEU A 60 3.13 -6.08 8.57
C LEU A 60 3.81 -7.42 8.91
N PRO A 61 3.21 -8.58 8.57
CA PRO A 61 3.86 -9.87 8.77
C PRO A 61 5.16 -9.97 7.96
N GLU A 62 6.23 -10.46 8.59
CA GLU A 62 7.56 -10.56 7.97
C GLU A 62 7.54 -11.39 6.66
N LYS A 63 6.70 -12.44 6.61
CA LYS A 63 6.55 -13.26 5.40
C LYS A 63 5.99 -12.47 4.22
N VAL A 64 5.05 -11.55 4.48
CA VAL A 64 4.47 -10.67 3.46
C VAL A 64 5.52 -9.66 3.03
N ALA A 65 6.21 -9.03 3.98
CA ALA A 65 7.27 -8.06 3.72
C ALA A 65 8.35 -8.60 2.76
N LYS A 66 8.80 -9.85 2.98
CA LYS A 66 9.77 -10.52 2.09
C LYS A 66 9.25 -10.64 0.65
N VAL A 67 7.98 -11.00 0.48
CA VAL A 67 7.36 -11.12 -0.86
C VAL A 67 7.20 -9.75 -1.50
N VAL A 68 6.74 -8.74 -0.76
CA VAL A 68 6.60 -7.37 -1.29
C VAL A 68 7.94 -6.83 -1.76
N LYS A 69 9.01 -6.97 -0.95
CA LYS A 69 10.36 -6.54 -1.34
C LYS A 69 10.84 -7.24 -2.61
N ARG A 70 10.65 -8.57 -2.72
CA ARG A 70 10.97 -9.33 -3.94
C ARG A 70 10.23 -8.78 -5.16
N MET A 71 8.92 -8.58 -5.04
CA MET A 71 8.10 -8.10 -6.15
C MET A 71 8.46 -6.66 -6.57
N ILE A 72 8.85 -5.80 -5.63
CA ILE A 72 9.40 -4.47 -5.95
C ILE A 72 10.69 -4.59 -6.76
N MET A 73 11.60 -5.49 -6.38
CA MET A 73 12.86 -5.70 -7.14
C MET A 73 12.59 -6.23 -8.55
N GLU A 74 11.62 -7.13 -8.72
CA GLU A 74 11.33 -7.78 -10.00
C GLU A 74 10.43 -6.96 -10.93
N LYS A 75 9.46 -6.22 -10.38
CA LYS A 75 8.38 -5.56 -11.13
C LYS A 75 8.34 -4.04 -10.95
N GLY A 76 9.11 -3.50 -10.01
CA GLY A 76 9.12 -2.08 -9.66
C GLY A 76 7.92 -1.67 -8.79
N LEU A 77 8.01 -0.46 -8.22
CA LEU A 77 6.99 0.09 -7.30
C LEU A 77 5.60 0.18 -7.92
N ARG A 78 5.53 0.50 -9.22
CA ARG A 78 4.25 0.72 -9.94
C ARG A 78 3.49 -0.57 -10.24
N PHE A 79 4.08 -1.73 -9.93
CA PHE A 79 3.37 -3.00 -9.90
C PHE A 79 2.15 -2.96 -8.95
N TYR A 80 2.26 -2.21 -7.84
CA TYR A 80 1.18 -2.02 -6.88
C TYR A 80 0.23 -0.86 -7.23
N GLY A 81 0.40 -0.22 -8.39
CA GLY A 81 -0.50 0.81 -8.90
C GLY A 81 0.21 2.13 -9.19
N PRO A 82 -0.53 3.12 -9.74
CA PRO A 82 0.01 4.43 -10.03
C PRO A 82 0.44 5.15 -8.74
N LYS A 83 1.39 6.08 -8.89
CA LYS A 83 1.89 6.89 -7.79
C LYS A 83 0.78 7.74 -7.20
N LYS A 84 0.69 7.79 -5.87
CA LYS A 84 -0.20 8.69 -5.14
C LYS A 84 0.57 9.98 -4.87
N GLU A 85 0.35 10.99 -5.70
CA GLU A 85 0.98 12.31 -5.55
C GLU A 85 0.53 13.02 -4.26
N VAL A 86 1.25 14.08 -3.91
CA VAL A 86 0.84 14.97 -2.83
C VAL A 86 -0.56 15.50 -3.13
N GLY A 87 -1.47 15.43 -2.15
CA GLY A 87 -2.86 15.84 -2.33
C GLY A 87 -3.82 14.74 -2.81
N TYR A 88 -3.33 13.55 -3.18
CA TYR A 88 -4.15 12.47 -3.77
C TYR A 88 -5.48 12.21 -3.06
N TYR A 89 -5.49 12.11 -1.73
CA TYR A 89 -6.73 11.83 -0.99
C TYR A 89 -7.70 13.00 -0.96
N VAL A 90 -7.20 14.24 -0.98
CA VAL A 90 -8.03 15.45 -1.01
C VAL A 90 -8.73 15.55 -2.36
N GLU A 91 -7.94 15.43 -3.43
CA GLU A 91 -8.45 15.49 -4.81
C GLU A 91 -9.50 14.41 -5.06
N LYS A 92 -9.22 13.17 -4.63
CA LYS A 92 -10.05 12.03 -4.97
C LYS A 92 -11.29 11.83 -4.08
N TYR A 93 -11.26 12.25 -2.81
CA TYR A 93 -12.32 11.90 -1.85
C TYR A 93 -12.93 13.07 -1.11
N ILE A 94 -12.35 14.26 -1.22
CA ILE A 94 -12.83 15.44 -0.48
C ILE A 94 -13.43 16.47 -1.44
N LEU A 95 -12.81 16.70 -2.60
CA LEU A 95 -13.28 17.70 -3.56
C LEU A 95 -14.43 17.22 -4.47
N GLU A 96 -14.74 15.91 -4.49
CA GLU A 96 -15.84 15.33 -5.28
C GLU A 96 -17.16 15.23 -4.50
N GLU A 97 -17.23 15.68 -3.24
CA GLU A 97 -18.45 15.65 -2.41
C GLU A 97 -19.26 16.97 -2.42
N ASP A 98 -18.98 17.93 -3.31
CA ASP A 98 -19.74 19.19 -3.51
C ASP A 98 -20.73 19.13 -4.70
#